data_AF-A0A923B8H6-F1
#
_entry.id   AF-A0A923B8H6-F1
#
_cell.length_a   1.000
_cell.length_b   1.000
_cell.length_c   1.000
_cell.angle_alpha   90.00
_cell.angle_beta   90.00
_cell.angle_gamma   90.00
#
_symmetry.space_group_name_H-M   'P 1'
#
loop_
_entity.id
_entity.type
_entity.pdbx_description
1 polymer ?
#
loop_
_entity_poly.entity_id
_entity_poly.type
_entity_poly.pdbx_seq_one_letter_code
_entity_poly.pdbx_strand_id
1 'polypeptide(L)' 'MADFSVADVKKLRERTGAGMMDAKKALTEAGGDIEAAVDALRAKG' A
#
# COMPACT_ATOMS: atom_id res chain seq x y z
N MET A 1 -7.79 5.17 -14.11
CA MET A 1 -8.35 5.80 -12.90
C MET A 1 -7.60 5.18 -11.75
N ALA A 2 -7.04 5.95 -10.81
CA ALA A 2 -6.32 5.33 -9.70
C ALA A 2 -7.34 4.56 -8.85
N ASP A 3 -7.24 3.23 -8.81
CA ASP A 3 -8.16 2.35 -8.07
C ASP A 3 -7.96 2.41 -6.54
N PHE A 4 -7.21 3.40 -6.05
CA PHE A 4 -6.99 3.64 -4.62
C PHE A 4 -6.94 5.14 -4.29
N SER A 5 -7.37 5.46 -3.07
CA SER A 5 -7.41 6.81 -2.53
C SER A 5 -6.23 7.10 -1.61
N VAL A 6 -6.05 8.38 -1.26
CA VAL A 6 -5.07 8.77 -0.22
C VAL A 6 -5.39 8.16 1.14
N ALA A 7 -6.66 7.86 1.41
CA ALA A 7 -7.07 7.15 2.62
C ALA A 7 -6.54 5.71 2.61
N ASP A 8 -6.54 5.04 1.47
CA ASP A 8 -6.04 3.67 1.33
C ASP A 8 -4.53 3.61 1.55
N VAL A 9 -3.78 4.60 1.04
CA VAL A 9 -2.34 4.73 1.33
C VAL A 9 -2.08 4.90 2.83
N LYS A 10 -2.89 5.72 3.52
CA LYS A 10 -2.79 5.86 4.98
C LYS A 10 -3.12 4.56 5.70
N LYS A 11 -4.20 3.89 5.32
CA LYS A 11 -4.67 2.62 5.90
C LYS A 11 -3.61 1.53 5.76
N LEU A 12 -2.99 1.44 4.59
CA LEU A 12 -1.90 0.51 4.33
C LEU A 12 -0.67 0.81 5.19
N ARG A 13 -0.28 2.08 5.28
CA ARG A 13 0.80 2.54 6.16
C ARG A 13 0.53 2.19 7.62
N GLU A 14 -0.69 2.38 8.11
CA GLU A 14 -1.07 2.03 9.49
C GLU A 14 -1.04 0.51 9.74
N ARG A 15 -1.43 -0.30 8.75
CA ARG A 15 -1.40 -1.77 8.87
C ARG A 15 0.00 -2.37 8.78
N THR A 16 0.87 -1.79 7.96
CA THR A 16 2.20 -2.35 7.64
C THR A 16 3.34 -1.66 8.38
N GLY A 17 3.13 -0.43 8.86
CA GLY A 17 4.20 0.43 9.38
C GLY A 17 5.11 1.03 8.29
N ALA A 18 4.85 0.76 7.02
CA ALA A 18 5.69 1.22 5.91
C ALA A 18 5.63 2.74 5.72
N GLY A 19 6.69 3.31 5.14
CA GLY A 19 6.72 4.73 4.77
C GLY A 19 5.60 5.10 3.79
N MET A 20 5.17 6.36 3.79
CA MET A 20 4.08 6.85 2.91
C MET A 20 4.37 6.60 1.42
N MET A 21 5.65 6.71 1.02
CA MET A 21 6.08 6.43 -0.35
C MET A 21 6.04 4.94 -0.67
N ASP A 22 6.53 4.07 0.22
CA ASP A 22 6.50 2.62 0.03
C ASP A 22 5.06 2.11 -0.02
N ALA A 23 4.21 2.61 0.87
CA ALA A 23 2.79 2.28 0.89
C ALA A 23 2.08 2.69 -0.40
N LYS A 24 2.35 3.91 -0.89
CA LYS A 24 1.81 4.39 -2.16
C LYS A 24 2.32 3.55 -3.32
N LYS A 25 3.61 3.20 -3.34
CA LYS A 25 4.23 2.42 -4.41
C LYS A 25 3.65 1.00 -4.46
N ALA A 26 3.53 0.36 -3.31
CA ALA A 26 2.92 -0.96 -3.18
C ALA A 26 1.46 -0.97 -3.65
N LEU A 27 0.65 0.02 -3.25
CA LEU A 27 -0.72 0.15 -3.77
C LEU A 27 -0.78 0.44 -5.26
N THR A 28 0.19 1.19 -5.80
CA THR A 28 0.28 1.45 -7.23
C THR A 28 0.62 0.17 -8.01
N GLU A 29 1.58 -0.61 -7.51
CA GLU A 29 1.98 -1.91 -8.09
C GLU A 29 0.88 -2.97 -7.94
N ALA A 30 0.12 -2.92 -6.85
CA ALA A 30 -1.01 -3.80 -6.56
C ALA A 30 -2.33 -3.36 -7.23
N GLY A 31 -2.33 -2.27 -8.01
CA GLY A 31 -3.56 -1.78 -8.66
C GLY A 31 -4.66 -1.37 -7.68
N GLY A 32 -4.29 -0.90 -6.48
CA GLY A 32 -5.20 -0.49 -5.42
C GLY A 32 -5.66 -1.60 -4.48
N ASP A 33 -5.17 -2.84 -4.67
CA ASP A 33 -5.45 -3.93 -3.75
C ASP A 33 -4.62 -3.76 -2.46
N ILE A 34 -5.32 -3.45 -1.36
CA ILE A 34 -4.69 -3.25 -0.05
C ILE A 34 -4.04 -4.54 0.43
N GLU A 35 -4.66 -5.71 0.24
CA GLU A 35 -4.12 -6.96 0.78
C GLU A 35 -2.85 -7.36 0.03
N ALA A 36 -2.89 -7.30 -1.30
CA ALA A 36 -1.70 -7.54 -2.12
C ALA A 36 -0.58 -6.53 -1.82
N ALA A 37 -0.92 -5.27 -1.56
CA ALA A 37 0.07 -4.26 -1.15
C ALA A 37 0.62 -4.50 0.27
N VAL A 38 -0.19 -5.03 1.20
CA VAL A 38 0.27 -5.42 2.54
C VAL A 38 1.27 -6.57 2.43
N ASP A 39 0.95 -7.60 1.65
CA ASP A 39 1.83 -8.75 1.45
C ASP A 39 3.10 -8.37 0.72
N ALA A 40 3.02 -7.50 -0.30
CA ALA A 40 4.19 -6.97 -1.00
C ALA A 40 5.13 -6.19 -0.06
N LEU A 41 4.58 -5.43 0.90
CA LEU A 41 5.37 -4.71 1.89
C LEU A 41 5.94 -5.62 2.97
N ARG A 42 5.20 -6.64 3.42
CA ARG A 42 5.70 -7.65 4.36
C ARG A 42 6.78 -8.53 3.76
N ALA A 43 6.68 -8.86 2.47
CA ALA A 43 7.71 -9.65 1.77
C ALA A 43 9.00 -8.86 1.54
N LYS A 44 8.93 -7.52 1.55
CA LYS A 44 10.10 -6.61 1.40
C LYS A 44 10.73 -6.18 2.74
N GLY A 45 10.04 -6.37 3.86
CA GLY A 45 10.51 -6.02 5.21
C GLY A 45 11.23 -7.15 5.90
#